data_AF-A0A7S3G547-F1
#
_entry.id   AF-A0A7S3G547-F1
#
_cell.length_a   1.000
_cell.length_b   1.000
_cell.length_c   1.000
_cell.angle_alpha   90.00
_cell.angle_beta   90.00
_cell.angle_gamma   90.00
#
_symmetry.space_group_name_H-M   'P 1'
#
loop_
_entity.id
_entity.type
_entity.pdbx_description
1 polymer ?
#
loop_
_entity_poly.entity_id
_entity_poly.type
_entity_poly.pdbx_seq_one_letter_code
_entity_poly.pdbx_strand_id
1 'polypeptide(L)'
;MKQNGMSMRGDWKVFWRFAFAVLLFELPLFQLALGQGEPSCTITNGDRAKGVKATSSLLQEDMNEVNTYLTSSMQTLSSMTNAKLENATTTTSSLLASTSSWLADVEVQSSNTTMRVAELEVQSANTTSNQVGMEQALAEAMLEIAQLKGEVAVLSDECERGYFGANCTACNCTSGGICDDGKKGSGRCACFEGLAGA
;
A
#
# COMPACT_ATOMS: atom_id res chain seq x y z
N MET A 1 7.82 2.65 -8.13
CA MET A 1 6.45 2.63 -8.67
C MET A 1 5.73 3.89 -8.21
N LYS A 2 5.30 4.74 -9.14
CA LYS A 2 4.63 6.04 -8.86
C LYS A 2 3.20 5.77 -8.38
N GLN A 3 2.85 6.26 -7.19
CA GLN A 3 1.47 6.28 -6.70
C GLN A 3 0.74 7.49 -7.30
N ASN A 4 -0.36 7.22 -8.01
CA ASN A 4 -1.31 8.25 -8.45
C ASN A 4 -2.37 8.42 -7.36
N GLY A 5 -2.20 9.40 -6.47
CA GLY A 5 -3.23 9.83 -5.54
C GLY A 5 -4.24 10.74 -6.24
N MET A 6 -5.48 10.29 -6.40
CA MET A 6 -6.58 11.18 -6.78
C MET A 6 -7.07 11.92 -5.54
N SER A 7 -6.66 13.18 -5.40
CA SER A 7 -7.15 14.11 -4.39
C SER A 7 -8.52 14.64 -4.80
N MET A 8 -9.59 14.15 -4.19
CA MET A 8 -10.92 14.77 -4.29
C MET A 8 -11.02 15.95 -3.31
N ARG A 9 -10.53 17.12 -3.74
CA ARG A 9 -11.00 18.41 -3.22
C ARG A 9 -11.95 19.01 -4.25
N GLY A 10 -13.20 18.54 -4.26
CA GLY A 10 -14.28 19.06 -5.10
C GLY A 10 -15.12 20.06 -4.31
N ASP A 11 -15.23 21.27 -4.85
CA ASP A 11 -15.89 22.44 -4.29
C ASP A 11 -17.30 22.20 -3.73
N TRP A 12 -17.44 22.40 -2.41
CA TRP A 12 -18.72 22.42 -1.67
C TRP A 12 -19.72 23.48 -2.20
N LYS A 13 -19.24 24.45 -2.99
CA LYS A 13 -20.05 25.51 -3.61
C LYS A 13 -20.94 25.00 -4.76
N VAL A 14 -20.59 23.90 -5.41
CA VAL A 14 -21.42 23.31 -6.49
C VAL A 14 -22.65 22.62 -5.90
N PHE A 15 -22.51 22.00 -4.72
CA PHE A 15 -23.59 21.27 -4.05
C PHE A 15 -24.75 22.19 -3.62
N TRP A 16 -24.44 23.42 -3.18
CA TRP A 16 -25.47 24.40 -2.80
C TRP A 16 -26.20 25.04 -3.98
N ARG A 17 -25.58 25.12 -5.17
CA ARG A 17 -26.23 25.68 -6.37
C ARG A 17 -27.32 24.76 -6.93
N PHE A 18 -27.18 23.45 -6.77
CA PHE A 18 -28.22 22.50 -7.16
C PHE A 18 -29.36 22.40 -6.14
N ALA A 19 -29.08 22.53 -4.84
CA ALA A 19 -30.11 22.51 -3.81
C ALA A 19 -31.03 23.75 -3.84
N PHE A 20 -30.52 24.93 -4.24
CA PHE A 20 -31.30 26.16 -4.29
C PHE A 20 -32.18 26.28 -5.55
N ALA A 21 -31.83 25.60 -6.64
CA ALA A 21 -32.62 25.63 -7.88
C ALA A 21 -33.91 24.80 -7.79
N VAL A 22 -33.95 23.78 -6.93
CA VAL A 22 -35.13 22.91 -6.73
C VAL A 22 -36.19 23.56 -5.84
N LEU A 23 -35.81 24.52 -4.99
CA LEU A 23 -36.74 25.22 -4.10
C LEU A 23 -37.39 26.48 -4.71
N LEU A 24 -36.97 26.93 -5.90
CA LEU A 24 -37.49 28.15 -6.55
C LEU A 24 -38.48 27.87 -7.70
N PHE A 25 -38.85 26.61 -7.95
CA PHE A 25 -39.72 26.24 -9.08
C PHE A 25 -41.18 25.92 -8.69
N GLU A 26 -41.58 26.19 -7.45
CA GLU A 26 -42.91 25.84 -6.87
C GLU A 26 -43.78 27.07 -6.52
N LEU A 27 -43.73 28.15 -7.31
CA LEU A 27 -44.68 29.26 -7.17
C LEU A 27 -45.22 29.72 -8.53
N PRO A 28 -46.42 29.29 -8.96
CA PRO A 28 -47.11 29.93 -10.05
C PRO A 28 -47.82 31.18 -9.55
N LEU A 29 -47.34 32.29 -10.10
CA LEU A 29 -48.00 33.57 -10.35
C LEU A 29 -49.53 33.50 -10.36
N PHE A 30 -50.15 33.92 -9.26
CA PHE A 30 -51.52 34.40 -9.23
C PHE A 30 -51.47 35.91 -9.49
N GLN A 31 -51.81 36.34 -10.71
CA GLN A 31 -52.41 37.65 -11.04
C GLN A 31 -52.44 37.82 -12.57
N LEU A 32 -53.64 37.88 -13.17
CA LEU A 32 -54.17 39.03 -13.91
C LEU A 32 -55.41 38.61 -14.72
N ALA A 33 -56.59 39.02 -14.27
CA ALA A 33 -57.73 39.36 -15.14
C ALA A 33 -58.82 40.09 -14.33
N LEU A 34 -58.54 41.33 -13.91
CA LEU A 34 -59.58 42.31 -13.61
C LEU A 34 -59.62 43.32 -14.75
N GLY A 35 -60.48 43.06 -15.73
CA GLY A 35 -60.87 43.98 -16.78
C GLY A 35 -62.32 44.42 -16.54
N GLN A 36 -62.51 45.71 -16.34
CA GLN A 36 -63.77 46.41 -16.11
C GLN A 36 -64.61 46.55 -17.41
N GLY A 37 -65.92 46.74 -17.25
CA GLY A 37 -66.77 47.40 -18.26
C GLY A 37 -68.01 46.59 -18.70
N GLU A 38 -69.20 47.06 -18.31
CA GLU A 38 -70.54 46.48 -18.51
C GLU A 38 -70.96 46.33 -20.00
N PRO A 39 -72.01 45.53 -20.30
CA PRO A 39 -73.34 46.15 -20.32
C PRO A 39 -74.41 45.35 -19.57
N SER A 40 -75.29 46.09 -18.90
CA SER A 40 -76.50 45.59 -18.24
C SER A 40 -77.47 45.01 -19.28
N CYS A 41 -77.64 43.69 -19.28
CA CYS A 41 -78.80 43.03 -19.89
C CYS A 41 -79.55 42.28 -18.80
N THR A 42 -80.81 42.65 -18.58
CA THR A 42 -81.73 41.99 -17.66
C THR A 42 -82.06 40.59 -18.17
N ILE A 43 -81.43 39.57 -17.57
CA ILE A 43 -81.74 38.16 -17.84
C ILE A 43 -82.98 37.78 -17.02
N THR A 44 -84.03 37.30 -17.69
CA THR A 44 -85.21 36.74 -17.03
C THR A 44 -84.94 35.33 -16.52
N ASN A 45 -85.63 34.89 -15.45
CA ASN A 45 -85.35 33.63 -14.74
C ASN A 45 -85.43 32.34 -15.61
N GLY A 46 -85.95 32.40 -16.84
CA GLY A 46 -86.03 31.26 -17.77
C GLY A 46 -84.72 30.91 -18.48
N ASP A 47 -83.82 31.87 -18.71
CA ASP A 47 -82.58 31.65 -19.48
C ASP A 47 -81.40 31.19 -18.60
N ARG A 48 -81.50 31.43 -17.29
CA ARG A 48 -80.49 31.06 -16.28
C ARG A 48 -80.34 29.55 -16.10
N ALA A 49 -81.43 28.79 -16.29
CA ALA A 49 -81.42 27.33 -16.13
C ALA A 49 -80.84 26.56 -17.33
N LYS A 50 -80.90 27.13 -18.55
CA LYS A 50 -80.30 26.52 -19.76
C LYS A 50 -78.82 26.84 -19.90
N GLY A 51 -78.41 28.07 -19.55
CA GLY A 51 -77.00 28.48 -19.56
C GLY A 51 -76.15 27.71 -18.54
N VAL A 52 -76.65 27.53 -17.30
CA VAL A 52 -75.91 26.82 -16.23
C VAL A 52 -75.70 25.33 -16.54
N LYS A 53 -76.63 24.70 -17.27
CA LYS A 53 -76.53 23.28 -17.65
C LYS A 53 -75.54 23.06 -18.81
N ALA A 54 -75.45 24.01 -19.74
CA ALA A 54 -74.49 23.99 -20.84
C ALA A 54 -73.06 24.36 -20.38
N THR A 55 -72.92 25.29 -19.44
CA THR A 55 -71.61 25.63 -18.87
C THR A 55 -71.09 24.54 -17.94
N SER A 56 -71.95 23.81 -17.21
CA SER A 56 -71.51 22.67 -16.39
C SER A 56 -70.98 21.51 -17.22
N SER A 57 -71.54 21.24 -18.41
CA SER A 57 -71.07 20.14 -19.27
C SER A 57 -69.75 20.47 -19.98
N LEU A 58 -69.58 21.71 -20.44
CA LEU A 58 -68.32 22.18 -21.04
C LEU A 58 -67.17 22.19 -20.02
N LEU A 59 -67.43 22.67 -18.80
CA LEU A 59 -66.45 22.62 -17.70
C LEU A 59 -66.11 21.18 -17.29
N GLN A 60 -67.04 20.24 -17.42
CA GLN A 60 -66.80 18.82 -17.11
C GLN A 60 -65.92 18.15 -18.18
N GLU A 61 -66.10 18.50 -19.46
CA GLU A 61 -65.25 18.01 -20.56
C GLU A 61 -63.82 18.55 -20.45
N ASP A 62 -63.65 19.85 -20.19
CA ASP A 62 -62.34 20.47 -19.98
C ASP A 62 -61.59 19.83 -18.79
N MET A 63 -62.30 19.55 -17.69
CA MET A 63 -61.71 18.90 -16.51
C MET A 63 -61.30 17.44 -16.78
N ASN A 64 -62.03 16.72 -17.63
CA ASN A 64 -61.68 15.36 -18.02
C ASN A 64 -60.41 15.34 -18.90
N GLU A 65 -60.26 16.31 -19.80
CA GLU A 65 -59.09 16.43 -20.66
C GLU A 65 -57.83 16.78 -19.84
N VAL A 66 -57.95 17.73 -18.90
CA VAL A 66 -56.91 18.06 -17.93
C VAL A 66 -56.52 16.85 -17.07
N ASN A 67 -57.50 16.10 -16.56
CA ASN A 67 -57.23 14.92 -15.74
C ASN A 67 -56.51 13.82 -16.55
N THR A 68 -56.87 13.65 -17.82
CA THR A 68 -56.22 12.68 -18.72
C THR A 68 -54.76 13.07 -19.00
N TYR A 69 -54.50 14.36 -19.22
CA TYR A 69 -53.16 14.89 -19.40
C TYR A 69 -52.29 14.74 -18.15
N LEU A 70 -52.86 15.03 -16.98
CA LEU A 70 -52.17 14.90 -15.69
C LEU A 70 -51.79 13.44 -15.41
N THR A 71 -52.72 12.51 -15.66
CA THR A 71 -52.50 11.07 -15.47
C THR A 71 -51.40 10.55 -16.41
N SER A 72 -51.43 10.96 -17.67
CA SER A 72 -50.41 10.60 -18.67
C SER A 72 -49.02 11.14 -18.31
N SER A 73 -48.98 12.37 -17.78
CA SER A 73 -47.73 13.01 -17.32
C SER A 73 -47.17 12.34 -16.06
N MET A 74 -48.02 11.90 -15.13
CA MET A 74 -47.58 11.15 -13.95
C MET A 74 -47.06 9.74 -14.31
N GLN A 75 -47.70 9.07 -15.27
CA GLN A 75 -47.25 7.75 -15.74
C GLN A 75 -45.88 7.82 -16.41
N THR A 76 -45.65 8.83 -17.25
CA THR A 76 -44.34 9.06 -17.88
C THR A 76 -43.27 9.36 -16.83
N LEU A 77 -43.55 10.22 -15.85
CA LEU A 77 -42.62 10.50 -14.75
C LEU A 77 -42.26 9.25 -13.95
N SER A 78 -43.26 8.41 -13.62
CA SER A 78 -43.04 7.15 -12.89
C SER A 78 -42.18 6.15 -13.68
N SER A 79 -42.39 6.05 -15.00
CA SER A 79 -41.57 5.18 -15.86
C SER A 79 -40.10 5.65 -15.91
N MET A 80 -39.87 6.96 -15.94
CA MET A 80 -38.52 7.53 -15.95
C MET A 80 -37.80 7.34 -14.62
N THR A 81 -38.50 7.45 -13.48
CA THR A 81 -37.90 7.21 -12.16
C THR A 81 -37.54 5.75 -11.97
N ASN A 82 -38.40 4.83 -12.41
CA ASN A 82 -38.14 3.39 -12.29
C ASN A 82 -36.97 2.96 -13.18
N ALA A 83 -36.89 3.44 -14.42
CA ALA A 83 -35.77 3.15 -15.32
C ALA A 83 -34.43 3.66 -14.77
N LYS A 84 -34.40 4.85 -14.15
CA LYS A 84 -33.20 5.38 -13.49
C LYS A 84 -32.80 4.53 -12.29
N LEU A 85 -33.77 4.07 -11.50
CA LEU A 85 -33.52 3.25 -10.32
C LEU A 85 -33.00 1.87 -10.73
N GLU A 86 -33.57 1.23 -11.74
CA GLU A 86 -33.13 -0.08 -12.26
C GLU A 86 -31.70 -0.01 -12.84
N ASN A 87 -31.39 1.05 -13.59
CA ASN A 87 -30.04 1.24 -14.13
C ASN A 87 -29.01 1.48 -13.01
N ALA A 88 -29.36 2.26 -11.99
CA ALA A 88 -28.52 2.47 -10.82
C ALA A 88 -28.28 1.16 -10.05
N THR A 89 -29.32 0.38 -9.79
CA THR A 89 -29.24 -0.92 -9.11
C THR A 89 -28.41 -1.95 -9.89
N THR A 90 -28.51 -1.94 -11.22
CA THR A 90 -27.71 -2.84 -12.08
C THR A 90 -26.23 -2.46 -12.03
N THR A 91 -25.94 -1.16 -12.04
CA THR A 91 -24.57 -0.64 -11.96
C THR A 91 -23.95 -0.92 -10.59
N THR A 92 -24.69 -0.77 -9.49
CA THR A 92 -24.18 -1.10 -8.15
C THR A 92 -23.96 -2.60 -7.98
N SER A 93 -24.84 -3.43 -8.54
CA SER A 93 -24.71 -4.90 -8.47
C SER A 93 -23.49 -5.40 -9.22
N SER A 94 -23.19 -4.85 -10.40
CA SER A 94 -22.00 -5.23 -11.17
C SER A 94 -20.69 -4.76 -10.50
N LEU A 95 -20.71 -3.59 -9.86
CA LEU A 95 -19.59 -3.12 -9.05
C LEU A 95 -19.36 -3.99 -7.82
N LEU A 96 -20.42 -4.40 -7.11
CA LEU A 96 -20.34 -5.28 -5.94
C LEU A 96 -19.81 -6.68 -6.32
N ALA A 97 -20.26 -7.21 -7.47
CA ALA A 97 -19.74 -8.45 -8.01
C ALA A 97 -18.25 -8.33 -8.36
N SER A 98 -17.85 -7.23 -8.98
CA SER A 98 -16.44 -6.96 -9.30
C SER A 98 -15.59 -6.87 -8.03
N THR A 99 -16.01 -6.08 -7.04
CA THR A 99 -15.24 -5.91 -5.79
C THR A 99 -15.12 -7.19 -4.98
N SER A 100 -16.16 -8.03 -4.92
CA SER A 100 -16.08 -9.34 -4.25
C SER A 100 -15.09 -10.29 -4.93
N SER A 101 -14.98 -10.25 -6.27
CA SER A 101 -13.95 -11.00 -7.01
C SER A 101 -12.54 -10.52 -6.66
N TRP A 102 -12.31 -9.20 -6.65
CA TRP A 102 -11.01 -8.63 -6.24
C TRP A 102 -10.64 -9.00 -4.80
N LEU A 103 -11.62 -9.04 -3.89
CA LEU A 103 -11.40 -9.41 -2.50
C LEU A 103 -10.92 -10.86 -2.37
N ALA A 104 -11.55 -11.78 -3.11
CA ALA A 104 -11.15 -13.18 -3.15
C ALA A 104 -9.73 -13.37 -3.68
N ASP A 105 -9.37 -12.65 -4.75
CA ASP A 105 -8.01 -12.68 -5.30
C ASP A 105 -6.97 -12.17 -4.29
N VAL A 106 -7.28 -11.10 -3.55
CA VAL A 106 -6.40 -10.56 -2.51
C VAL A 106 -6.22 -11.55 -1.36
N GLU A 107 -7.26 -12.26 -0.95
CA GLU A 107 -7.20 -13.26 0.12
C GLU A 107 -6.33 -14.47 -0.27
N VAL A 108 -6.45 -14.94 -1.52
CA VAL A 108 -5.59 -16.00 -2.06
C VAL A 108 -4.13 -15.54 -2.12
N GLN A 109 -3.87 -14.32 -2.58
CA GLN A 109 -2.51 -13.77 -2.62
C GLN A 109 -1.91 -13.63 -1.23
N SER A 110 -2.70 -13.17 -0.26
CA SER A 110 -2.27 -13.07 1.14
C SER A 110 -1.86 -14.44 1.69
N SER A 111 -2.67 -15.47 1.47
CA SER A 111 -2.35 -16.84 1.92
C SER A 111 -1.08 -17.38 1.27
N ASN A 112 -0.89 -17.16 -0.04
CA ASN A 112 0.32 -17.58 -0.75
C ASN A 112 1.57 -16.86 -0.22
N THR A 113 1.48 -15.56 0.06
CA THR A 113 2.62 -14.82 0.64
C THR A 113 3.01 -15.33 2.01
N THR A 114 2.05 -15.70 2.87
CA THR A 114 2.32 -16.26 4.19
C THR A 114 3.08 -17.57 4.10
N MET A 115 2.71 -18.46 3.16
CA MET A 115 3.43 -19.72 2.96
C MET A 115 4.87 -19.47 2.47
N ARG A 116 5.07 -18.51 1.56
CA ARG A 116 6.42 -18.16 1.08
C ARG A 116 7.28 -17.55 2.17
N VAL A 117 6.70 -16.78 3.08
CA VAL A 117 7.42 -16.24 4.25
C VAL A 117 7.86 -17.39 5.17
N ALA A 118 6.96 -18.33 5.47
CA ALA A 118 7.30 -19.50 6.29
C ALA A 118 8.42 -20.35 5.65
N GLU A 119 8.40 -20.54 4.32
CA GLU A 119 9.46 -21.26 3.61
C GLU A 119 10.81 -20.54 3.71
N LEU A 120 10.82 -19.22 3.56
CA LEU A 120 12.04 -18.42 3.68
C LEU A 120 12.61 -18.43 5.10
N GLU A 121 11.77 -18.44 6.13
CA GLU A 121 12.21 -18.57 7.53
C GLU A 121 12.94 -19.91 7.76
N VAL A 122 12.41 -21.01 7.21
CA VAL A 122 13.07 -22.32 7.27
C VAL A 122 14.40 -22.33 6.52
N GLN A 123 14.46 -21.72 5.34
CA GLN A 123 15.70 -21.61 4.57
C GLN A 123 16.76 -20.80 5.32
N SER A 124 16.36 -19.68 5.93
CA SER A 124 17.23 -18.83 6.76
C SER A 124 17.82 -19.62 7.92
N ALA A 125 16.98 -20.36 8.67
CA ALA A 125 17.44 -21.19 9.78
C ALA A 125 18.44 -22.26 9.33
N ASN A 126 18.21 -22.89 8.17
CA ASN A 126 19.13 -23.89 7.62
C ASN A 126 20.49 -23.27 7.23
N THR A 127 20.49 -22.08 6.61
CA THR A 127 21.75 -21.38 6.31
C THR A 127 22.52 -20.98 7.56
N THR A 128 21.85 -20.54 8.63
CA THR A 128 22.50 -20.23 9.90
C THR A 128 23.10 -21.49 10.54
N SER A 129 22.38 -22.62 10.51
CA SER A 129 22.91 -23.90 11.00
C SER A 129 24.17 -24.33 10.24
N ASN A 130 24.18 -24.19 8.91
CA ASN A 130 25.35 -24.51 8.09
C ASN A 130 26.52 -23.58 8.39
N GLN A 131 26.26 -22.27 8.59
CA GLN A 131 27.30 -21.32 8.94
C GLN A 131 27.94 -21.64 10.30
N VAL A 132 27.13 -21.95 11.32
CA VAL A 132 27.63 -22.35 12.65
C VAL A 132 28.44 -23.65 12.55
N GLY A 133 28.00 -24.61 11.73
CA GLY A 133 28.75 -25.84 11.47
C GLY A 133 30.12 -25.58 10.83
N MET A 134 30.19 -24.64 9.88
CA MET A 134 31.48 -24.24 9.29
C MET A 134 32.38 -23.51 10.29
N GLU A 135 31.83 -22.64 11.15
CA GLU A 135 32.60 -21.95 12.18
C GLU A 135 33.16 -22.92 13.23
N GLN A 136 32.39 -23.94 13.62
CA GLN A 136 32.89 -25.02 14.49
C GLN A 136 34.00 -25.84 13.82
N ALA A 137 33.80 -26.25 12.56
CA ALA A 137 34.82 -26.98 11.82
C ALA A 137 36.12 -26.16 11.64
N LEU A 138 36.01 -24.83 11.47
CA LEU A 138 37.15 -23.94 11.41
C LEU A 138 37.89 -23.88 12.76
N ALA A 139 37.17 -23.80 13.88
CA ALA A 139 37.77 -23.77 15.21
C ALA A 139 38.51 -25.08 15.53
N GLU A 140 37.93 -26.23 15.16
CA GLU A 140 38.56 -27.55 15.31
C GLU A 140 39.84 -27.66 14.46
N ALA A 141 39.78 -27.25 13.18
CA ALA A 141 40.95 -27.26 12.30
C ALA A 141 42.07 -26.32 12.79
N MET A 142 41.73 -25.16 13.36
CA MET A 142 42.72 -24.24 13.95
C MET A 142 43.44 -24.86 15.16
N LEU A 143 42.75 -25.69 15.94
CA LEU A 143 43.35 -26.40 17.07
C LEU A 143 44.32 -27.49 16.60
N GLU A 144 43.95 -28.25 15.56
CA GLU A 144 44.84 -29.27 14.96
C GLU A 144 46.10 -28.64 14.36
N ILE A 145 45.97 -27.51 13.64
CA ILE A 145 47.12 -26.78 13.09
C ILE A 145 48.05 -26.26 14.19
N ALA A 146 47.52 -25.87 15.36
CA ALA A 146 48.34 -25.42 16.49
C ALA A 146 49.20 -26.55 17.06
N GLN A 147 48.69 -27.78 17.12
CA GLN A 147 49.45 -28.96 17.54
C GLN A 147 50.55 -29.30 16.54
N LEU A 148 50.22 -29.31 15.25
CA LEU A 148 51.18 -29.54 14.17
C LEU A 148 52.27 -28.46 14.14
N LYS A 149 51.94 -27.19 14.40
CA LYS A 149 52.94 -26.12 14.53
C LYS A 149 53.91 -26.35 15.69
N GLY A 150 53.44 -26.87 16.82
CA GLY A 150 54.30 -27.22 17.95
C GLY A 150 55.32 -28.31 17.60
N GLU A 151 54.88 -29.35 16.89
CA GLU A 151 55.77 -30.45 16.46
C GLU A 151 56.71 -30.03 15.32
N VAL A 152 56.23 -29.22 14.38
CA VAL A 152 57.05 -28.68 13.30
C VAL A 152 58.10 -27.71 13.83
N ALA A 153 57.83 -26.94 14.88
CA ALA A 153 58.84 -26.10 15.52
C ALA A 153 59.98 -26.92 16.15
N VAL A 154 59.72 -28.16 16.56
CA VAL A 154 60.75 -29.07 17.12
C VAL A 154 61.56 -29.75 16.01
N LEU A 155 60.94 -29.97 14.85
CA LEU A 155 61.55 -30.59 13.66
C LEU A 155 62.24 -29.60 12.72
N SER A 156 61.78 -28.36 12.65
CA SER A 156 62.50 -27.27 12.00
C SER A 156 63.76 -27.02 12.83
N ASP A 157 64.92 -27.31 12.29
CA ASP A 157 66.23 -27.21 12.95
C ASP A 157 66.67 -25.76 13.27
N GLU A 158 65.71 -24.88 13.51
CA GLU A 158 65.89 -23.45 13.70
C GLU A 158 65.31 -23.07 15.05
N CYS A 159 66.20 -22.74 15.99
CA CYS A 159 65.82 -22.02 17.17
C CYS A 159 65.31 -20.63 16.78
N GLU A 160 64.40 -20.04 17.57
CA GLU A 160 64.02 -18.65 17.38
C GLU A 160 65.26 -17.74 17.41
N ARG A 161 65.26 -16.65 16.63
CA ARG A 161 66.43 -15.79 16.49
C ARG A 161 66.94 -15.33 17.87
N GLY A 162 68.25 -15.49 18.09
CA GLY A 162 68.88 -15.21 19.37
C GLY A 162 68.88 -16.37 20.37
N TYR A 163 68.55 -17.59 19.93
CA TYR A 163 68.72 -18.83 20.70
C TYR A 163 69.59 -19.83 19.93
N PHE A 164 70.40 -20.64 20.64
CA PHE A 164 71.38 -21.53 20.03
C PHE A 164 71.42 -22.94 20.67
N GLY A 165 71.95 -23.90 19.93
CA GLY A 165 72.18 -25.27 20.40
C GLY A 165 70.93 -26.15 20.40
N ALA A 166 71.10 -27.44 20.70
CA ALA A 166 70.03 -28.44 20.62
C ALA A 166 68.82 -28.16 21.52
N ASN A 167 69.02 -27.40 22.60
CA ASN A 167 67.98 -27.00 23.56
C ASN A 167 67.49 -25.56 23.35
N CYS A 168 67.96 -24.87 22.30
CA CYS A 168 67.66 -23.45 22.05
C CYS A 168 67.86 -22.58 23.31
N THR A 169 69.10 -22.51 23.78
CA THR A 169 69.50 -21.65 24.92
C THR A 169 69.64 -20.21 24.45
N ALA A 170 69.21 -19.23 25.25
CA ALA A 170 69.29 -17.81 24.87
C ALA A 170 70.75 -17.35 24.68
N CYS A 171 71.02 -16.63 23.59
CA CYS A 171 72.29 -15.94 23.36
C CYS A 171 72.42 -14.75 24.30
N ASN A 172 73.60 -14.58 24.90
CA ASN A 172 73.91 -13.43 25.75
C ASN A 172 74.91 -12.49 25.06
N CYS A 173 74.51 -11.92 23.92
CA CYS A 173 75.33 -10.95 23.19
C CYS A 173 75.00 -9.53 23.67
N THR A 174 75.76 -9.04 24.65
CA THR A 174 75.61 -7.66 25.14
C THR A 174 76.03 -6.64 24.06
N SER A 175 75.19 -5.63 23.83
CA SER A 175 75.51 -4.39 23.10
C SER A 175 75.93 -4.52 21.62
N GLY A 176 75.21 -5.31 20.82
CA GLY A 176 75.24 -5.18 19.36
C GLY A 176 76.11 -6.18 18.60
N GLY A 177 76.47 -7.31 19.21
CA GLY A 177 77.02 -8.46 18.48
C GLY A 177 75.94 -9.28 17.77
N ILE A 178 76.32 -9.95 16.67
CA ILE A 178 75.49 -10.95 15.98
C ILE A 178 75.74 -12.32 16.63
N CYS A 179 74.70 -12.99 17.12
CA CYS A 179 74.85 -14.34 17.67
C CYS A 179 74.95 -15.39 16.55
N ASP A 180 75.78 -16.41 16.75
CA ASP A 180 75.71 -17.68 16.03
C ASP A 180 74.55 -18.53 16.57
N ASP A 181 73.33 -18.17 16.13
CA ASP A 181 72.05 -18.75 16.55
C ASP A 181 71.63 -19.97 15.68
N GLY A 182 70.56 -20.65 16.10
CA GLY A 182 70.08 -21.90 15.49
C GLY A 182 70.56 -23.17 16.21
N LYS A 183 69.99 -24.35 15.88
CA LYS A 183 70.31 -25.60 16.61
C LYS A 183 71.78 -26.02 16.53
N LYS A 184 72.42 -25.70 15.40
CA LYS A 184 73.86 -25.94 15.17
C LYS A 184 74.72 -24.73 15.56
N GLY A 185 74.09 -23.61 15.92
CA GLY A 185 74.75 -22.41 16.39
C GLY A 185 75.47 -22.68 17.70
N SER A 186 76.65 -22.09 17.85
CA SER A 186 77.50 -22.22 19.03
C SER A 186 77.16 -21.22 20.13
N GLY A 187 76.25 -20.26 19.87
CA GLY A 187 75.91 -19.19 20.80
C GLY A 187 76.98 -18.12 20.94
N ARG A 188 78.01 -18.18 20.10
CA ARG A 188 79.11 -17.22 20.10
C ARG A 188 78.66 -15.92 19.46
N CYS A 189 79.05 -14.81 20.07
CA CYS A 189 78.75 -13.47 19.56
C CYS A 189 79.90 -12.99 18.66
N ALA A 190 79.58 -12.65 17.42
CA ALA A 190 80.47 -11.91 16.54
C ALA A 190 80.23 -10.42 16.75
N CYS A 191 81.22 -9.71 17.27
CA CYS A 191 81.17 -8.26 17.38
C CYS A 191 81.56 -7.59 16.05
N PHE A 192 80.94 -6.44 15.73
CA PHE A 192 81.40 -5.61 14.62
C PHE A 192 82.83 -5.08 14.87
N GLU A 193 83.58 -4.84 13.79
CA GLU A 193 84.96 -4.37 13.85
C GLU A 193 85.08 -3.13 14.75
N GLY A 194 85.86 -3.25 15.84
CA GLY A 194 86.09 -2.17 16.82
C GLY A 194 85.53 -2.42 18.23
N LEU A 195 84.73 -3.48 18.45
CA LEU A 195 84.25 -3.88 19.77
C LEU A 195 84.83 -5.26 20.14
N ALA A 196 85.78 -5.31 21.06
CA ALA A 196 86.30 -6.56 21.63
C ALA A 196 85.98 -6.61 23.13
N GLY A 197 85.22 -7.63 23.56
CA GLY A 197 84.91 -7.90 24.96
C GLY A 197 84.54 -9.39 25.12
N ALA A 198 85.10 -10.01 26.16
CA ALA A 198 85.04 -11.45 26.45
C ALA A 198 83.65 -11.94 26.88
#